data_AF-A0A0D2H8R6-F1
#
_entry.id   AF-A0A0D2H8R6-F1
#
_cell.length_a   1.000
_cell.length_b   1.000
_cell.length_c   1.000
_cell.angle_alpha   90.00
_cell.angle_beta   90.00
_cell.angle_gamma   90.00
#
_symmetry.space_group_name_H-M   'P 1'
#
loop_
_entity.id
_entity.type
_entity.pdbx_description
1 polymer ?
#
loop_
_entity_poly.entity_id
_entity_poly.type
_entity_poly.pdbx_seq_one_letter_code
_entity_poly.pdbx_strand_id
1 'polypeptide(L)'
;MSEDKPKEFNLHVCTARIPHDAPSSNTLPTEGGPDRLAMPTETFWRNGKKLRVKLLPGASKKIQDKVKYYAQQWEQYANIDFRFVDDDDAEIRVAFKQGDGSWSGIGTGVLNKNWFAPGEPTMNFGWFTDETRDTEFSRVVIHEFGHALGCIHEHQNPNVTLNWDEDEVYKYFRGPPNNWSDAEIKTNIFKKYSAATTKATAFDEKSIMLYMFDGSLFTDKKGTPNNVVLSSMDKQFIGKMYPFQLRSSGSWSTTEQREWFPPAALNSKQIVFDSPYATAPKIAVGLNELEVGEAANLRVKVSTSPPTADGFVVNVDAWGDTALYSGGATWVEFEDSDTDYRTDIYSVSEQSSTNTEHIAFDPPYEEDPEVVVWLCGLEMSKDRNTRVKAYADNVTKDGFDIHIDTWADSILENAKATWIAYPKSKEGVTSGVDDTENYRSWSPAQAENGRKVSFSADFDRPPKVYLAVNRLDFDNATNVRFKATATKVNENGFQWNVNSWADTLCYGAGVSWIAFG
;
A
#
# COMPACT_ATOMS: atom_id res chain seq x y z
N MET A 1 -9.76 -5.07 -64.55
CA MET A 1 -10.01 -5.62 -63.20
C MET A 1 -8.70 -6.19 -62.73
N SER A 2 -7.88 -5.38 -62.03
CA SER A 2 -6.69 -5.86 -61.35
C SER A 2 -7.11 -6.36 -59.98
N GLU A 3 -6.83 -7.63 -59.69
CA GLU A 3 -6.98 -8.19 -58.36
C GLU A 3 -6.02 -7.47 -57.42
N ASP A 4 -6.56 -6.71 -56.47
CA ASP A 4 -5.82 -6.20 -55.32
C ASP A 4 -5.37 -7.39 -54.48
N LYS A 5 -4.06 -7.65 -54.45
CA LYS A 5 -3.46 -8.54 -53.46
C LYS A 5 -3.73 -7.95 -52.06
N PRO A 6 -4.13 -8.75 -51.06
CA PRO A 6 -4.24 -8.27 -49.69
C PRO A 6 -2.86 -7.76 -49.23
N LYS A 7 -2.82 -6.56 -48.65
CA LYS A 7 -1.63 -5.98 -48.04
C LYS A 7 -1.06 -6.98 -47.03
N GLU A 8 0.22 -7.33 -47.19
CA GLU A 8 0.98 -8.10 -46.20
C GLU A 8 0.85 -7.45 -44.82
N PHE A 9 0.20 -8.14 -43.89
CA PHE A 9 0.25 -7.78 -42.48
C PHE A 9 1.62 -8.20 -41.96
N ASN A 10 2.54 -7.24 -41.82
CA ASN A 10 3.79 -7.47 -41.08
C ASN A 10 3.44 -7.57 -39.58
N LEU A 11 3.33 -8.81 -39.09
CA LEU A 11 3.12 -9.10 -37.67
C LEU A 11 4.38 -8.66 -36.91
N HIS A 12 4.27 -7.55 -36.17
CA HIS A 12 5.34 -7.12 -35.29
C HIS A 12 5.12 -7.80 -33.94
N VAL A 13 5.96 -8.82 -33.69
CA VAL A 13 5.93 -9.64 -32.49
C VAL A 13 7.03 -9.17 -31.56
N CYS A 14 6.69 -8.97 -30.28
CA CYS A 14 7.63 -8.52 -29.27
C CYS A 14 8.57 -9.65 -28.81
N THR A 15 9.47 -9.41 -27.85
CA THR A 15 10.18 -10.48 -27.11
C THR A 15 10.34 -10.14 -25.63
N ALA A 16 10.36 -11.18 -24.79
CA ALA A 16 10.74 -11.05 -23.39
C ALA A 16 12.15 -11.66 -23.18
N ARG A 17 13.05 -10.95 -22.49
CA ARG A 17 14.38 -11.48 -22.15
C ARG A 17 14.38 -12.04 -20.72
N ILE A 18 14.45 -13.37 -20.60
CA ILE A 18 14.37 -14.11 -19.32
C ILE A 18 15.77 -14.51 -18.84
N PRO A 19 16.00 -14.41 -17.54
CA PRO A 19 17.05 -15.15 -16.86
C PRO A 19 16.55 -16.19 -15.84
N HIS A 20 17.34 -17.25 -15.67
CA HIS A 20 17.22 -18.22 -14.57
C HIS A 20 17.84 -17.63 -13.28
N ASP A 21 17.13 -17.81 -12.17
CA ASP A 21 17.52 -17.64 -10.76
C ASP A 21 17.49 -16.21 -10.17
N ALA A 22 16.50 -15.92 -9.31
CA ALA A 22 16.45 -14.82 -8.33
C ALA A 22 15.48 -15.17 -7.15
N PRO A 23 15.43 -14.44 -6.02
CA PRO A 23 14.86 -14.93 -4.74
C PRO A 23 13.35 -14.70 -4.51
N SER A 24 12.76 -15.55 -3.66
CA SER A 24 11.32 -15.87 -3.51
C SER A 24 10.43 -14.87 -2.76
N SER A 25 10.84 -13.62 -2.51
CA SER A 25 10.22 -12.78 -1.46
C SER A 25 8.93 -12.03 -1.83
N ASN A 26 8.36 -12.21 -3.04
CA ASN A 26 7.20 -11.43 -3.50
C ASN A 26 5.94 -12.28 -3.76
N THR A 27 5.85 -13.48 -3.17
CA THR A 27 4.62 -14.28 -3.22
C THR A 27 3.87 -14.31 -1.90
N LEU A 28 2.61 -13.92 -1.96
CA LEU A 28 1.61 -14.36 -0.99
C LEU A 28 1.36 -15.88 -1.20
N PRO A 29 1.51 -16.73 -0.17
CA PRO A 29 0.86 -18.02 -0.16
C PRO A 29 -0.65 -17.79 0.02
N THR A 30 -1.48 -18.37 -0.85
CA THR A 30 -2.93 -18.34 -0.66
C THR A 30 -3.44 -19.76 -0.67
N GLU A 31 -3.86 -20.27 0.49
CA GLU A 31 -4.84 -21.36 0.51
C GLU A 31 -6.21 -20.74 0.17
N GLY A 32 -6.80 -21.13 -0.98
CA GLY A 32 -8.24 -20.96 -1.24
C GLY A 32 -8.69 -19.79 -2.15
N GLY A 33 -7.80 -19.04 -2.80
CA GLY A 33 -8.17 -18.05 -3.84
C GLY A 33 -8.03 -18.61 -5.26
N PRO A 34 -8.71 -18.08 -6.30
CA PRO A 34 -8.55 -18.61 -7.65
C PRO A 34 -7.12 -18.35 -8.17
N ASP A 35 -6.37 -19.43 -8.35
CA ASP A 35 -4.97 -19.50 -8.80
C ASP A 35 -4.82 -19.02 -10.24
N ARG A 36 -4.15 -17.88 -10.46
CA ARG A 36 -4.26 -17.16 -11.74
C ARG A 36 -2.99 -16.38 -12.14
N LEU A 37 -2.38 -16.85 -13.25
CA LEU A 37 -1.33 -16.38 -14.21
C LEU A 37 0.09 -16.93 -13.99
N ALA A 38 0.65 -17.53 -15.05
CA ALA A 38 1.90 -18.29 -14.96
C ALA A 38 3.04 -17.31 -14.72
N MET A 39 3.85 -17.43 -13.64
CA MET A 39 4.94 -16.47 -13.34
C MET A 39 6.09 -17.01 -12.49
N PRO A 40 7.35 -16.67 -12.81
CA PRO A 40 8.47 -16.75 -11.88
C PRO A 40 8.27 -15.75 -10.75
N THR A 41 8.15 -16.25 -9.52
CA THR A 41 7.77 -15.48 -8.33
C THR A 41 8.83 -14.48 -7.87
N GLU A 42 10.05 -14.63 -8.38
CA GLU A 42 11.25 -13.87 -8.05
C GLU A 42 11.44 -12.56 -8.83
N THR A 43 10.67 -12.33 -9.90
CA THR A 43 10.90 -11.17 -10.77
C THR A 43 10.05 -9.95 -10.43
N PHE A 44 9.17 -10.00 -9.44
CA PHE A 44 8.30 -8.86 -9.12
C PHE A 44 9.03 -7.70 -8.43
N TRP A 45 8.53 -6.49 -8.62
CA TRP A 45 8.93 -5.35 -7.80
C TRP A 45 8.30 -5.41 -6.43
N ARG A 46 8.86 -4.66 -5.49
CA ARG A 46 8.20 -4.40 -4.21
C ARG A 46 6.90 -3.62 -4.47
N ASN A 47 5.83 -3.98 -3.76
CA ASN A 47 4.56 -3.24 -3.82
C ASN A 47 4.75 -1.77 -3.41
N GLY A 48 4.04 -0.84 -4.06
CA GLY A 48 4.16 0.61 -3.84
C GLY A 48 5.44 1.26 -4.38
N LYS A 49 6.27 0.52 -5.14
CA LYS A 49 7.55 1.03 -5.66
C LYS A 49 7.34 2.14 -6.69
N LYS A 50 8.03 3.26 -6.47
CA LYS A 50 8.30 4.28 -7.49
C LYS A 50 9.45 3.79 -8.40
N LEU A 51 9.13 3.37 -9.61
CA LEU A 51 10.08 2.86 -10.61
C LEU A 51 10.59 4.00 -11.49
N ARG A 52 11.90 4.22 -11.52
CA ARG A 52 12.50 5.24 -12.37
C ARG A 52 12.58 4.72 -13.80
N VAL A 53 12.06 5.52 -14.73
CA VAL A 53 12.03 5.21 -16.16
C VAL A 53 12.77 6.29 -16.92
N LYS A 54 13.87 5.93 -17.57
CA LYS A 54 14.59 6.83 -18.49
C LYS A 54 14.23 6.50 -19.93
N LEU A 55 13.80 7.52 -20.67
CA LEU A 55 13.65 7.43 -22.12
C LEU A 55 14.97 7.84 -22.77
N LEU A 56 15.66 6.90 -23.41
CA LEU A 56 16.91 7.18 -24.10
C LEU A 56 16.66 8.01 -25.37
N PRO A 57 17.65 8.80 -25.83
CA PRO A 57 17.55 9.53 -27.08
C PRO A 57 17.19 8.61 -28.26
N GLY A 58 16.37 9.10 -29.21
CA GLY A 58 16.00 8.36 -30.41
C GLY A 58 14.52 8.41 -30.80
N ALA A 59 13.67 9.00 -29.96
CA ALA A 59 12.25 9.23 -30.26
C ALA A 59 11.88 10.71 -30.20
N SER A 60 10.90 11.11 -31.02
CA SER A 60 10.25 12.42 -30.95
C SER A 60 9.54 12.61 -29.59
N LYS A 61 9.26 13.87 -29.23
CA LYS A 61 8.46 14.18 -28.04
C LYS A 61 7.08 13.51 -28.08
N LYS A 62 6.48 13.41 -29.27
CA LYS A 62 5.17 12.77 -29.48
C LYS A 62 5.21 11.29 -29.10
N ILE A 63 6.22 10.56 -29.58
CA ILE A 63 6.41 9.13 -29.26
C ILE A 63 6.66 8.97 -27.75
N GLN A 64 7.54 9.80 -27.18
CA GLN A 64 7.84 9.76 -25.74
C GLN A 64 6.58 9.99 -24.89
N ASP A 65 5.73 10.95 -25.26
CA ASP A 65 4.48 11.22 -24.54
C ASP A 65 3.48 10.06 -24.63
N LYS A 66 3.42 9.37 -25.78
CA LYS A 66 2.59 8.17 -25.92
C LYS A 66 3.11 7.02 -25.07
N VAL A 67 4.43 6.81 -25.01
CA VAL A 67 5.04 5.80 -24.12
C VAL A 67 4.68 6.09 -22.66
N LYS A 68 4.85 7.34 -22.21
CA LYS A 68 4.49 7.76 -20.84
C LYS A 68 3.03 7.45 -20.54
N TYR A 69 2.12 7.95 -21.38
CA TYR A 69 0.69 7.80 -21.20
C TYR A 69 0.23 6.33 -21.11
N TYR A 70 0.73 5.47 -22.00
CA TYR A 70 0.29 4.07 -22.05
C TYR A 70 0.98 3.19 -21.00
N ALA A 71 2.22 3.48 -20.60
CA ALA A 71 2.87 2.81 -19.49
C ALA A 71 2.08 2.99 -18.18
N GLN A 72 1.64 4.22 -17.91
CA GLN A 72 0.90 4.59 -16.71
C GLN A 72 -0.53 4.01 -16.64
N GLN A 73 -1.01 3.32 -17.68
CA GLN A 73 -2.30 2.62 -17.61
C GLN A 73 -2.28 1.48 -16.57
N TRP A 74 -1.11 0.91 -16.28
CA TRP A 74 -0.95 -0.09 -15.23
C TRP A 74 -1.19 0.49 -13.82
N GLU A 75 -0.82 1.75 -13.57
CA GLU A 75 -0.91 2.41 -12.25
C GLU A 75 -2.35 2.57 -11.75
N GLN A 76 -3.35 2.44 -12.63
CA GLN A 76 -4.76 2.43 -12.25
C GLN A 76 -5.18 1.13 -11.53
N TYR A 77 -4.42 0.06 -11.72
CA TYR A 77 -4.76 -1.29 -11.26
C TYR A 77 -3.65 -1.92 -10.41
N ALA A 78 -2.43 -1.38 -10.48
CA ALA A 78 -1.25 -1.83 -9.77
C ALA A 78 -0.74 -0.69 -8.88
N ASN A 79 -0.46 -0.99 -7.62
CA ASN A 79 0.23 -0.08 -6.71
C ASN A 79 1.73 0.00 -7.05
N ILE A 80 2.01 0.59 -8.21
CA ILE A 80 3.33 0.92 -8.75
C ILE A 80 3.22 2.31 -9.38
N ASP A 81 4.34 3.01 -9.46
CA ASP A 81 4.39 4.39 -9.94
C ASP A 81 5.61 4.59 -10.84
N PHE A 82 5.41 4.82 -12.14
CA PHE A 82 6.45 5.05 -13.12
C PHE A 82 6.87 6.53 -13.12
N ARG A 83 8.03 6.78 -12.53
CA ARG A 83 8.67 8.10 -12.48
C ARG A 83 9.62 8.29 -13.65
N PHE A 84 9.18 9.06 -14.64
CA PHE A 84 10.02 9.41 -15.79
C PHE A 84 11.08 10.44 -15.40
N VAL A 85 12.34 10.02 -15.42
CA VAL A 85 13.50 10.81 -14.96
C VAL A 85 14.61 10.81 -16.00
N ASP A 86 15.60 11.69 -15.82
CA ASP A 86 16.79 11.78 -16.68
C ASP A 86 18.02 11.05 -16.11
N ASP A 87 17.87 10.31 -15.00
CA ASP A 87 18.94 9.59 -14.30
C ASP A 87 19.52 8.43 -15.15
N ASP A 88 20.84 8.39 -15.31
CA ASP A 88 21.53 7.32 -16.07
C ASP A 88 21.43 5.92 -15.44
N ASP A 89 21.17 5.84 -14.13
CA ASP A 89 21.03 4.60 -13.37
C ASP A 89 19.57 4.16 -13.16
N ALA A 90 18.60 4.78 -13.86
CA ALA A 90 17.19 4.41 -13.80
C ALA A 90 16.99 2.89 -14.02
N GLU A 91 16.05 2.29 -13.27
CA GLU A 91 15.83 0.84 -13.33
C GLU A 91 15.36 0.39 -14.72
N ILE A 92 14.42 1.15 -15.32
CA ILE A 92 13.90 0.89 -16.66
C ILE A 92 14.49 1.93 -17.63
N ARG A 93 15.17 1.47 -18.69
CA ARG A 93 15.81 2.31 -19.71
C ARG A 93 15.28 1.95 -21.08
N VAL A 94 14.47 2.83 -21.66
CA VAL A 94 13.70 2.59 -22.88
C VAL A 94 14.44 3.16 -24.09
N ALA A 95 14.86 2.29 -25.01
CA ALA A 95 15.41 2.67 -26.31
C ALA A 95 14.34 2.69 -27.42
N PHE A 96 14.68 3.33 -28.54
CA PHE A 96 13.86 3.46 -29.74
C PHE A 96 14.62 3.04 -31.00
N LYS A 97 15.37 1.92 -30.92
CA LYS A 97 16.22 1.43 -32.00
C LYS A 97 15.35 0.77 -33.08
N GLN A 98 15.15 1.48 -34.18
CA GLN A 98 14.36 0.99 -35.32
C GLN A 98 14.94 -0.31 -35.88
N GLY A 99 14.08 -1.30 -36.13
CA GLY A 99 14.46 -2.61 -36.66
C GLY A 99 15.01 -3.60 -35.64
N ASP A 100 15.22 -3.20 -34.37
CA ASP A 100 15.68 -4.08 -33.28
C ASP A 100 14.53 -4.79 -32.54
N GLY A 101 13.32 -4.79 -33.14
CA GLY A 101 12.11 -5.30 -32.52
C GLY A 101 11.66 -4.51 -31.30
N SER A 102 10.55 -4.91 -30.67
CA SER A 102 10.12 -4.37 -29.38
C SER A 102 10.28 -5.44 -28.32
N TRP A 103 10.86 -5.08 -27.18
CA TRP A 103 11.21 -6.04 -26.15
C TRP A 103 11.42 -5.38 -24.80
N SER A 104 11.33 -6.18 -23.74
CA SER A 104 11.53 -5.75 -22.37
C SER A 104 12.17 -6.87 -21.54
N GLY A 105 13.03 -6.47 -20.60
CA GLY A 105 13.45 -7.35 -19.51
C GLY A 105 12.30 -7.56 -18.52
N ILE A 106 12.28 -8.73 -17.88
CA ILE A 106 11.17 -9.09 -17.01
C ILE A 106 11.42 -8.61 -15.58
N GLY A 107 10.57 -7.69 -15.10
CA GLY A 107 10.53 -7.30 -13.70
C GLY A 107 11.89 -6.83 -13.14
N THR A 108 12.23 -7.26 -11.93
CA THR A 108 13.52 -6.98 -11.26
C THR A 108 14.73 -7.60 -11.96
N GLY A 109 14.54 -8.49 -12.93
CA GLY A 109 15.62 -9.04 -13.76
C GLY A 109 16.40 -7.95 -14.51
N VAL A 110 15.78 -6.79 -14.75
CA VAL A 110 16.44 -5.61 -15.35
C VAL A 110 17.58 -5.04 -14.50
N LEU A 111 17.66 -5.40 -13.22
CA LEU A 111 18.71 -4.95 -12.30
C LEU A 111 20.01 -5.76 -12.41
N ASN A 112 20.00 -6.90 -13.10
CA ASN A 112 21.19 -7.72 -13.23
C ASN A 112 22.17 -7.12 -14.26
N LYS A 113 23.28 -6.61 -13.75
CA LYS A 113 24.33 -5.95 -14.53
C LYS A 113 25.05 -6.87 -15.54
N ASN A 114 24.96 -8.19 -15.38
CA ASN A 114 25.52 -9.13 -16.36
C ASN A 114 24.65 -9.24 -17.62
N TRP A 115 23.38 -8.85 -17.56
CA TRP A 115 22.45 -8.87 -18.70
C TRP A 115 22.14 -7.47 -19.21
N PHE A 116 22.03 -6.51 -18.30
CA PHE A 116 21.76 -5.11 -18.60
C PHE A 116 22.85 -4.25 -17.98
N ALA A 117 23.91 -4.03 -18.76
CA ALA A 117 25.00 -3.16 -18.33
C ALA A 117 24.49 -1.73 -18.04
N PRO A 118 25.14 -0.96 -17.14
CA PRO A 118 24.78 0.43 -16.90
C PRO A 118 24.73 1.24 -18.20
N GLY A 119 23.66 2.02 -18.39
CA GLY A 119 23.42 2.80 -19.61
C GLY A 119 22.83 2.02 -20.80
N GLU A 120 22.90 0.69 -20.81
CA GLU A 120 22.27 -0.13 -21.87
C GLU A 120 20.75 -0.23 -21.65
N PRO A 121 19.94 -0.28 -22.73
CA PRO A 121 18.50 -0.39 -22.61
C PRO A 121 18.08 -1.67 -21.90
N THR A 122 17.01 -1.57 -21.11
CA THR A 122 16.28 -2.71 -20.55
C THR A 122 14.96 -2.96 -21.27
N MET A 123 14.58 -2.04 -22.16
CA MET A 123 13.42 -2.12 -23.02
C MET A 123 13.71 -1.41 -24.35
N ASN A 124 13.11 -1.85 -25.45
CA ASN A 124 13.17 -1.18 -26.75
C ASN A 124 11.79 -1.13 -27.42
N PHE A 125 11.52 -0.04 -28.14
CA PHE A 125 10.42 0.04 -29.11
C PHE A 125 10.97 0.20 -30.52
N GLY A 126 10.80 -0.83 -31.36
CA GLY A 126 11.56 -0.97 -32.60
C GLY A 126 10.89 -0.48 -33.89
N TRP A 127 9.67 0.03 -33.83
CA TRP A 127 8.92 0.41 -35.04
C TRP A 127 8.01 1.63 -34.88
N PHE A 128 8.10 2.35 -33.76
CA PHE A 128 7.31 3.56 -33.59
C PHE A 128 7.83 4.71 -34.45
N THR A 129 6.89 5.40 -35.08
CA THR A 129 7.08 6.63 -35.84
C THR A 129 6.03 7.66 -35.41
N ASP A 130 6.15 8.91 -35.86
CA ASP A 130 5.17 9.95 -35.55
C ASP A 130 3.79 9.69 -36.17
N GLU A 131 3.70 8.77 -37.13
CA GLU A 131 2.48 8.32 -37.80
C GLU A 131 1.86 7.08 -37.13
N THR A 132 2.52 6.52 -36.11
CA THR A 132 2.01 5.34 -35.39
C THR A 132 0.65 5.66 -34.75
N ARG A 133 -0.31 4.76 -34.93
CA ARG A 133 -1.66 4.90 -34.41
C ARG A 133 -1.69 4.68 -32.90
N ASP A 134 -2.60 5.36 -32.22
CA ASP A 134 -2.81 5.22 -30.77
C ASP A 134 -3.09 3.78 -30.32
N THR A 135 -3.81 2.99 -31.13
CA THR A 135 -4.05 1.57 -30.81
C THR A 135 -2.77 0.73 -30.82
N GLU A 136 -1.79 1.10 -31.66
CA GLU A 136 -0.50 0.39 -31.72
C GLU A 136 0.41 0.80 -30.56
N PHE A 137 0.41 2.09 -30.18
CA PHE A 137 1.05 2.53 -28.94
C PHE A 137 0.43 1.84 -27.72
N SER A 138 -0.90 1.82 -27.62
CA SER A 138 -1.62 1.14 -26.54
C SER A 138 -1.24 -0.33 -26.44
N ARG A 139 -1.28 -1.04 -27.57
CA ARG A 139 -0.91 -2.46 -27.65
C ARG A 139 0.51 -2.71 -27.13
N VAL A 140 1.49 -2.08 -27.78
CA VAL A 140 2.89 -2.45 -27.60
C VAL A 140 3.45 -1.87 -26.30
N VAL A 141 3.11 -0.63 -25.94
CA VAL A 141 3.60 -0.02 -24.70
C VAL A 141 3.03 -0.74 -23.48
N ILE A 142 1.72 -0.99 -23.42
CA ILE A 142 1.13 -1.69 -22.28
C ILE A 142 1.73 -3.10 -22.16
N HIS A 143 1.95 -3.79 -23.28
CA HIS A 143 2.58 -5.11 -23.32
C HIS A 143 4.01 -5.09 -22.75
N GLU A 144 4.90 -4.23 -23.26
CA GLU A 144 6.29 -4.16 -22.80
C GLU A 144 6.41 -3.73 -21.33
N PHE A 145 5.54 -2.82 -20.88
CA PHE A 145 5.47 -2.45 -19.48
C PHE A 145 4.84 -3.55 -18.61
N GLY A 146 4.01 -4.42 -19.18
CA GLY A 146 3.58 -5.67 -18.53
C GLY A 146 4.78 -6.57 -18.21
N HIS A 147 5.70 -6.78 -19.16
CA HIS A 147 6.97 -7.47 -18.89
C HIS A 147 7.81 -6.76 -17.84
N ALA A 148 7.93 -5.43 -17.93
CA ALA A 148 8.66 -4.65 -16.94
C ALA A 148 8.07 -4.81 -15.53
N LEU A 149 6.79 -5.17 -15.39
CA LEU A 149 6.12 -5.48 -14.11
C LEU A 149 6.20 -6.96 -13.71
N GLY A 150 6.77 -7.84 -14.53
CA GLY A 150 6.93 -9.26 -14.27
C GLY A 150 5.95 -10.18 -15.02
N CYS A 151 5.04 -9.63 -15.83
CA CYS A 151 4.11 -10.44 -16.63
C CYS A 151 4.86 -11.20 -17.72
N ILE A 152 4.43 -12.43 -18.02
CA ILE A 152 4.95 -13.25 -19.13
C ILE A 152 3.86 -13.47 -20.19
N HIS A 153 4.22 -14.06 -21.32
CA HIS A 153 3.26 -14.25 -22.42
C HIS A 153 2.17 -15.29 -22.13
N GLU A 154 0.94 -14.95 -22.50
CA GLU A 154 -0.23 -15.80 -22.29
C GLU A 154 -0.19 -17.06 -23.17
N HIS A 155 0.41 -17.03 -24.37
CA HIS A 155 0.55 -18.22 -25.22
C HIS A 155 1.53 -19.25 -24.66
N GLN A 156 2.39 -18.86 -23.71
CA GLN A 156 3.32 -19.75 -23.02
C GLN A 156 2.74 -20.32 -21.73
N ASN A 157 1.48 -19.99 -21.41
CA ASN A 157 0.74 -20.56 -20.28
C ASN A 157 0.67 -22.11 -20.42
N PRO A 158 1.04 -22.88 -19.39
CA PRO A 158 0.97 -24.35 -19.45
C PRO A 158 -0.46 -24.89 -19.64
N ASN A 159 -1.48 -24.10 -19.28
CA ASN A 159 -2.88 -24.50 -19.38
C ASN A 159 -3.51 -24.27 -20.77
N VAL A 160 -2.78 -23.70 -21.73
CA VAL A 160 -3.28 -23.52 -23.11
C VAL A 160 -2.63 -24.49 -24.08
N THR A 161 -3.47 -25.18 -24.85
CA THR A 161 -3.04 -25.95 -26.02
C THR A 161 -3.28 -25.10 -27.27
N LEU A 162 -2.21 -24.73 -27.96
CA LEU A 162 -2.25 -24.04 -29.25
C LEU A 162 -1.79 -25.02 -30.33
N ASN A 163 -2.58 -25.15 -31.40
CA ASN A 163 -2.32 -26.11 -32.47
C ASN A 163 -1.35 -25.52 -33.50
N TRP A 164 -0.09 -25.33 -33.09
CA TRP A 164 0.95 -24.74 -33.93
C TRP A 164 1.20 -25.56 -35.20
N ASP A 165 1.28 -24.88 -36.33
CA ASP A 165 1.88 -25.40 -37.56
C ASP A 165 3.38 -25.09 -37.51
N GLU A 166 4.18 -25.98 -36.89
CA GLU A 166 5.57 -25.70 -36.54
C GLU A 166 6.41 -25.26 -37.76
N ASP A 167 6.18 -25.85 -38.94
CA ASP A 167 6.91 -25.52 -40.16
C ASP A 167 6.63 -24.08 -40.60
N GLU A 168 5.36 -23.65 -40.58
CA GLU A 168 5.01 -22.26 -40.90
C GLU A 168 5.48 -21.29 -39.81
N VAL A 169 5.51 -21.69 -38.53
CA VAL A 169 6.08 -20.87 -37.43
C VAL A 169 7.59 -20.65 -37.66
N TYR A 170 8.38 -21.69 -37.90
CA TYR A 170 9.82 -21.53 -38.15
C TYR A 170 10.07 -20.68 -39.39
N LYS A 171 9.33 -20.93 -40.47
CA LYS A 171 9.44 -20.17 -41.72
C LYS A 171 9.13 -18.69 -41.52
N TYR A 172 8.11 -18.38 -40.73
CA TYR A 172 7.72 -16.99 -40.44
C TYR A 172 8.81 -16.26 -39.63
N PHE A 173 9.19 -16.80 -38.47
CA PHE A 173 10.07 -16.10 -37.52
C PHE A 173 11.55 -16.07 -37.92
N ARG A 174 11.99 -16.92 -38.85
CA ARG A 174 13.31 -16.79 -39.51
C ARG A 174 13.38 -15.60 -40.47
N GLY A 175 12.24 -15.12 -40.95
CA GLY A 175 12.15 -13.95 -41.81
C GLY A 175 12.27 -12.63 -41.04
N PRO A 176 12.51 -11.51 -41.76
CA PRO A 176 12.40 -10.19 -41.16
C PRO A 176 10.96 -9.90 -40.70
N PRO A 177 10.76 -9.10 -39.64
CA PRO A 177 11.79 -8.34 -38.92
C PRO A 177 12.52 -9.14 -37.83
N ASN A 178 12.04 -10.33 -37.45
CA ASN A 178 12.55 -11.08 -36.30
C ASN A 178 13.93 -11.71 -36.53
N ASN A 179 14.13 -12.36 -37.68
CA ASN A 179 15.37 -13.05 -38.04
C ASN A 179 15.88 -14.01 -36.95
N TRP A 180 14.97 -14.70 -36.25
CA TRP A 180 15.33 -15.57 -35.11
C TRP A 180 15.93 -16.90 -35.53
N SER A 181 16.84 -17.39 -34.71
CA SER A 181 17.31 -18.78 -34.74
C SER A 181 16.22 -19.74 -34.25
N ASP A 182 16.34 -21.02 -34.63
CA ASP A 182 15.42 -22.06 -34.17
C ASP A 182 15.37 -22.18 -32.64
N ALA A 183 16.49 -21.90 -31.96
CA ALA A 183 16.56 -21.93 -30.49
C ALA A 183 15.75 -20.78 -29.86
N GLU A 184 15.79 -19.58 -30.45
CA GLU A 184 14.98 -18.45 -30.04
C GLU A 184 13.50 -18.70 -30.31
N ILE A 185 13.16 -19.26 -31.48
CA ILE A 185 11.77 -19.62 -31.82
C ILE A 185 11.22 -20.65 -30.83
N LYS A 186 11.99 -21.70 -30.52
CA LYS A 186 11.61 -22.67 -29.50
C LYS A 186 11.37 -22.02 -28.14
N THR A 187 12.23 -21.08 -27.75
CA THR A 187 12.16 -20.44 -26.42
C THR A 187 11.03 -19.42 -26.32
N ASN A 188 10.79 -18.64 -27.37
CA ASN A 188 9.86 -17.51 -27.35
C ASN A 188 8.43 -17.89 -27.79
N ILE A 189 8.29 -18.92 -28.63
CA ILE A 189 6.99 -19.34 -29.17
C ILE A 189 6.51 -20.64 -28.53
N PHE A 190 7.32 -21.70 -28.57
CA PHE A 190 6.86 -23.04 -28.19
C PHE A 190 7.01 -23.36 -26.71
N LYS A 191 8.04 -22.81 -26.04
CA LYS A 191 8.33 -23.11 -24.64
C LYS A 191 7.14 -22.69 -23.79
N LYS A 192 6.57 -23.65 -23.08
CA LYS A 192 5.62 -23.41 -21.99
C LYS A 192 6.36 -23.20 -20.69
N TYR A 193 5.83 -22.34 -19.84
CA TYR A 193 6.35 -22.23 -18.49
C TYR A 193 5.91 -23.43 -17.64
N SER A 194 6.75 -23.85 -16.70
CA SER A 194 6.43 -25.00 -15.83
C SER A 194 5.36 -24.62 -14.83
N ALA A 195 4.31 -25.42 -14.66
CA ALA A 195 3.27 -25.20 -13.65
C ALA A 195 3.82 -25.18 -12.20
N ALA A 196 4.99 -25.80 -11.96
CA ALA A 196 5.64 -25.82 -10.65
C ALA A 196 6.32 -24.48 -10.29
N THR A 197 6.78 -23.74 -11.31
CA THR A 197 7.46 -22.45 -11.14
C THR A 197 6.56 -21.29 -11.54
N THR A 198 5.29 -21.54 -11.84
CA THR A 198 4.36 -20.55 -12.35
C THR A 198 2.94 -20.73 -11.82
N LYS A 199 2.33 -19.68 -11.26
CA LYS A 199 0.94 -19.70 -10.78
C LYS A 199 -0.11 -19.65 -11.92
N ALA A 200 -0.01 -20.50 -12.94
CA ALA A 200 -0.77 -20.45 -14.21
C ALA A 200 -2.28 -20.18 -14.12
N THR A 201 -2.79 -19.19 -14.87
CA THR A 201 -4.22 -18.83 -15.03
C THR A 201 -4.92 -19.84 -15.93
N ALA A 202 -6.26 -19.79 -15.92
CA ALA A 202 -7.04 -20.13 -17.10
C ALA A 202 -6.68 -19.20 -18.26
N PHE A 203 -6.41 -19.74 -19.45
CA PHE A 203 -6.02 -18.97 -20.63
C PHE A 203 -6.92 -17.75 -20.89
N ASP A 204 -6.31 -16.57 -21.03
CA ASP A 204 -7.01 -15.34 -21.43
C ASP A 204 -6.82 -15.01 -22.92
N GLU A 205 -7.81 -15.33 -23.74
CA GLU A 205 -7.77 -14.93 -25.15
C GLU A 205 -7.72 -13.39 -25.33
N LYS A 206 -8.13 -12.61 -24.31
CA LYS A 206 -8.19 -11.14 -24.37
C LYS A 206 -7.02 -10.45 -23.67
N SER A 207 -6.07 -11.19 -23.10
CA SER A 207 -4.95 -10.57 -22.37
C SER A 207 -4.11 -9.70 -23.30
N ILE A 208 -3.68 -8.55 -22.79
CA ILE A 208 -2.68 -7.73 -23.47
C ILE A 208 -1.34 -8.46 -23.65
N MET A 209 -1.07 -9.48 -22.81
CA MET A 209 0.14 -10.31 -22.86
C MET A 209 0.04 -11.47 -23.87
N LEU A 210 -1.10 -11.64 -24.54
CA LEU A 210 -1.23 -12.58 -25.65
C LEU A 210 -0.73 -11.95 -26.95
N TYR A 211 0.27 -12.56 -27.57
CA TYR A 211 0.66 -12.18 -28.93
C TYR A 211 -0.48 -12.40 -29.90
N MET A 212 -0.66 -11.44 -30.80
CA MET A 212 -1.39 -11.68 -32.03
C MET A 212 -0.55 -12.61 -32.90
N PHE A 213 -1.10 -13.77 -33.24
CA PHE A 213 -0.55 -14.73 -34.17
C PHE A 213 -1.53 -14.88 -35.32
N ASP A 214 -1.02 -14.77 -36.55
CA ASP A 214 -1.85 -14.97 -37.73
C ASP A 214 -2.34 -16.43 -37.81
N GLY A 215 -3.55 -16.63 -38.34
CA GLY A 215 -4.12 -17.98 -38.49
C GLY A 215 -3.25 -18.92 -39.31
N SER A 216 -2.45 -18.41 -40.26
CA SER A 216 -1.51 -19.21 -41.05
C SER A 216 -0.55 -20.05 -40.20
N LEU A 217 -0.22 -19.59 -38.98
CA LEU A 217 0.69 -20.24 -38.03
C LEU A 217 0.08 -21.42 -37.27
N PHE A 218 -1.21 -21.69 -37.47
CA PHE A 218 -1.94 -22.76 -36.78
C PHE A 218 -2.48 -23.79 -37.76
N THR A 219 -2.59 -25.05 -37.34
CA THR A 219 -3.12 -26.13 -38.17
C THR A 219 -4.63 -25.99 -38.41
N ASP A 220 -5.36 -25.37 -37.48
CA ASP A 220 -6.79 -25.09 -37.59
C ASP A 220 -7.13 -23.74 -38.24
N LYS A 221 -6.09 -22.98 -38.62
CA LYS A 221 -6.15 -21.66 -39.23
C LYS A 221 -6.87 -20.60 -38.39
N LYS A 222 -6.91 -20.77 -37.07
CA LYS A 222 -7.47 -19.80 -36.11
C LYS A 222 -6.35 -19.08 -35.38
N GLY A 223 -6.10 -17.83 -35.78
CA GLY A 223 -5.15 -16.95 -35.11
C GLY A 223 -5.66 -16.44 -33.75
N THR A 224 -4.80 -15.76 -33.01
CA THR A 224 -5.17 -15.08 -31.76
C THR A 224 -5.57 -13.62 -32.03
N PRO A 225 -6.44 -13.03 -31.19
CA PRO A 225 -6.92 -11.68 -31.43
C PRO A 225 -5.83 -10.62 -31.23
N ASN A 226 -6.02 -9.46 -31.88
CA ASN A 226 -5.19 -8.29 -31.66
C ASN A 226 -5.69 -7.49 -30.45
N ASN A 227 -5.22 -7.85 -29.26
CA ASN A 227 -5.58 -7.18 -28.02
C ASN A 227 -4.79 -5.87 -27.89
N VAL A 228 -5.50 -4.75 -27.70
CA VAL A 228 -4.89 -3.41 -27.66
C VAL A 228 -5.09 -2.68 -26.33
N VAL A 229 -5.77 -3.31 -25.36
CA VAL A 229 -6.07 -2.77 -24.03
C VAL A 229 -5.99 -3.89 -22.99
N LEU A 230 -5.84 -3.52 -21.71
CA LEU A 230 -5.90 -4.45 -20.58
C LEU A 230 -7.25 -5.17 -20.50
N SER A 231 -7.21 -6.50 -20.41
CA SER A 231 -8.38 -7.33 -20.15
C SER A 231 -8.87 -7.16 -18.71
N SER A 232 -10.08 -7.63 -18.40
CA SER A 232 -10.55 -7.71 -17.01
C SER A 232 -9.67 -8.61 -16.15
N MET A 233 -9.07 -9.65 -16.74
CA MET A 233 -8.21 -10.57 -16.00
C MET A 233 -6.80 -10.00 -15.80
N ASP A 234 -6.25 -9.24 -16.77
CA ASP A 234 -5.00 -8.49 -16.60
C ASP A 234 -5.10 -7.53 -15.40
N LYS A 235 -6.21 -6.79 -15.30
CA LYS A 235 -6.47 -5.82 -14.22
C LYS A 235 -6.59 -6.49 -12.86
N GLN A 236 -7.37 -7.56 -12.76
CA GLN A 236 -7.54 -8.31 -11.52
C GLN A 236 -6.23 -8.93 -11.06
N PHE A 237 -5.47 -9.46 -12.01
CA PHE A 237 -4.22 -10.12 -11.74
C PHE A 237 -3.17 -9.14 -11.22
N ILE A 238 -2.93 -8.04 -11.93
CA ILE A 238 -1.89 -7.09 -11.54
C ILE A 238 -2.23 -6.41 -10.20
N GLY A 239 -3.52 -6.18 -9.92
CA GLY A 239 -3.95 -5.66 -8.62
C GLY A 239 -3.84 -6.66 -7.47
N LYS A 240 -3.68 -7.96 -7.73
CA LYS A 240 -3.28 -8.93 -6.71
C LYS A 240 -1.78 -8.96 -6.47
N MET A 241 -1.00 -8.72 -7.52
CA MET A 241 0.47 -8.73 -7.44
C MET A 241 1.00 -7.43 -6.85
N TYR A 242 0.31 -6.33 -7.13
CA TYR A 242 0.59 -4.99 -6.61
C TYR A 242 -0.68 -4.40 -6.00
N PRO A 243 -1.17 -4.93 -4.86
CA PRO A 243 -2.40 -4.46 -4.25
C PRO A 243 -2.24 -3.04 -3.70
N PHE A 244 -3.27 -2.22 -3.91
CA PHE A 244 -3.38 -0.96 -3.17
C PHE A 244 -3.62 -1.32 -1.69
N GLN A 245 -2.65 -1.00 -0.84
CA GLN A 245 -2.86 -1.07 0.60
C GLN A 245 -3.77 0.08 0.98
N LEU A 246 -5.08 -0.20 1.03
CA LEU A 246 -6.04 0.83 1.38
C LEU A 246 -5.87 1.24 2.84
N ARG A 247 -5.19 0.43 3.68
CA ARG A 247 -5.30 0.41 5.14
C ARG A 247 -6.78 0.22 5.52
N SER A 248 -7.13 -0.72 6.38
CA SER A 248 -8.56 -0.98 6.70
C SER A 248 -9.26 0.27 7.30
N SER A 249 -10.56 0.18 7.64
CA SER A 249 -11.35 1.33 8.17
C SER A 249 -10.66 2.09 9.32
N GLY A 250 -9.71 1.44 10.01
CA GLY A 250 -8.83 2.11 10.95
C GLY A 250 -9.49 2.50 12.24
N SER A 251 -10.72 2.04 12.47
CA SER A 251 -11.50 2.31 13.67
C SER A 251 -12.60 1.29 13.88
N TRP A 252 -12.95 1.09 15.15
CA TRP A 252 -14.03 0.23 15.62
C TRP A 252 -14.55 0.70 16.99
N SER A 253 -15.87 0.66 17.20
CA SER A 253 -16.49 0.79 18.53
C SER A 253 -17.16 -0.51 18.96
N THR A 254 -17.06 -0.86 20.23
CA THR A 254 -17.78 -1.99 20.84
C THR A 254 -19.29 -1.92 20.58
N THR A 255 -19.83 -0.71 20.44
CA THR A 255 -21.27 -0.47 20.18
C THR A 255 -21.74 -0.91 18.79
N GLU A 256 -20.82 -1.21 17.87
CA GLU A 256 -21.16 -1.81 16.57
C GLU A 256 -21.60 -3.27 16.69
N GLN A 257 -21.24 -3.96 17.78
CA GLN A 257 -21.47 -5.39 17.95
C GLN A 257 -22.35 -5.74 19.15
N ARG A 258 -22.49 -4.81 20.10
CA ARG A 258 -23.31 -4.99 21.29
C ARG A 258 -23.98 -3.69 21.70
N GLU A 259 -25.09 -3.81 22.40
CA GLU A 259 -25.69 -2.68 23.10
C GLU A 259 -24.70 -2.10 24.14
N TRP A 260 -24.82 -0.80 24.39
CA TRP A 260 -23.98 -0.10 25.35
C TRP A 260 -24.35 -0.44 26.82
N PHE A 261 -25.60 -0.87 27.06
CA PHE A 261 -26.12 -1.23 28.39
C PHE A 261 -26.83 -2.60 28.39
N PRO A 262 -26.64 -3.44 29.44
CA PRO A 262 -25.67 -3.27 30.52
C PRO A 262 -24.21 -3.46 30.01
N PRO A 263 -23.19 -3.07 30.79
CA PRO A 263 -21.80 -3.40 30.49
C PRO A 263 -21.62 -4.89 30.19
N ALA A 264 -20.81 -5.21 29.18
CA ALA A 264 -20.62 -6.58 28.73
C ALA A 264 -19.14 -6.93 28.52
N ALA A 265 -18.85 -8.23 28.59
CA ALA A 265 -17.49 -8.74 28.45
C ALA A 265 -16.98 -8.79 26.99
N LEU A 266 -17.89 -8.75 25.99
CA LEU A 266 -17.48 -8.78 24.58
C LEU A 266 -16.93 -7.41 24.18
N ASN A 267 -15.61 -7.29 24.16
CA ASN A 267 -14.91 -6.09 23.76
C ASN A 267 -13.83 -6.35 22.71
N SER A 268 -14.08 -7.30 21.80
CA SER A 268 -13.13 -7.70 20.76
C SER A 268 -13.79 -7.88 19.38
N LYS A 269 -13.08 -7.56 18.30
CA LYS A 269 -13.53 -7.80 16.91
C LYS A 269 -12.40 -8.38 16.05
N GLN A 270 -12.72 -9.41 15.26
CA GLN A 270 -11.83 -9.87 14.19
C GLN A 270 -11.82 -8.83 13.08
N ILE A 271 -10.63 -8.30 12.78
CA ILE A 271 -10.34 -7.49 11.61
C ILE A 271 -9.76 -8.41 10.56
N VAL A 272 -10.32 -8.35 9.35
CA VAL A 272 -9.81 -9.01 8.15
C VAL A 272 -9.34 -7.91 7.23
N PHE A 273 -8.10 -8.02 6.74
CA PHE A 273 -7.59 -7.02 5.81
C PHE A 273 -8.31 -7.13 4.46
N ASP A 274 -8.64 -5.99 3.85
CA ASP A 274 -9.24 -5.95 2.51
C ASP A 274 -8.34 -6.64 1.47
N SER A 275 -7.03 -6.60 1.69
CA SER A 275 -6.01 -7.37 0.97
C SER A 275 -4.97 -7.89 1.97
N PRO A 276 -4.66 -9.19 1.97
CA PRO A 276 -3.64 -9.74 2.86
C PRO A 276 -2.27 -9.10 2.64
N TYR A 277 -1.50 -8.97 3.71
CA TYR A 277 -0.11 -8.54 3.68
C TYR A 277 0.83 -9.70 3.36
N ALA A 278 1.99 -9.41 2.73
CA ALA A 278 3.02 -10.40 2.44
C ALA A 278 3.52 -11.10 3.71
N THR A 279 3.69 -10.33 4.77
CA THR A 279 4.08 -10.74 6.11
C THR A 279 3.20 -9.98 7.11
N ALA A 280 3.04 -10.51 8.32
CA ALA A 280 2.23 -9.87 9.35
C ALA A 280 2.67 -8.40 9.54
N PRO A 281 1.79 -7.41 9.35
CA PRO A 281 2.15 -6.00 9.47
C PRO A 281 2.37 -5.62 10.94
N LYS A 282 3.06 -4.49 11.16
CA LYS A 282 3.06 -3.81 12.46
C LYS A 282 1.76 -3.02 12.60
N ILE A 283 1.15 -3.07 13.78
CA ILE A 283 -0.12 -2.39 14.06
C ILE A 283 0.08 -1.38 15.19
N ALA A 284 -0.14 -0.11 14.90
CA ALA A 284 -0.19 0.95 15.90
C ALA A 284 -1.65 1.17 16.31
N VAL A 285 -2.00 0.94 17.59
CA VAL A 285 -3.37 1.12 18.11
C VAL A 285 -3.51 2.33 19.03
N GLY A 286 -4.71 2.90 19.11
CA GLY A 286 -5.01 4.01 20.02
C GLY A 286 -6.46 4.00 20.51
N LEU A 287 -6.70 4.66 21.65
CA LEU A 287 -8.03 4.85 22.22
C LEU A 287 -8.72 6.05 21.56
N ASN A 288 -9.93 5.86 21.05
CA ASN A 288 -10.71 6.95 20.43
C ASN A 288 -12.15 7.06 20.94
N GLU A 289 -12.61 6.16 21.80
CA GLU A 289 -13.92 6.25 22.45
C GLU A 289 -13.85 5.56 23.81
N LEU A 290 -14.55 6.14 24.80
CA LEU A 290 -14.66 5.54 26.12
C LEU A 290 -15.99 5.97 26.78
N GLU A 291 -16.70 5.01 27.35
CA GLU A 291 -17.72 5.24 28.38
C GLU A 291 -17.49 4.26 29.54
N VAL A 292 -16.99 4.79 30.66
CA VAL A 292 -16.63 4.01 31.85
C VAL A 292 -17.30 4.60 33.09
N GLY A 293 -17.90 3.74 33.92
CA GLY A 293 -18.52 4.12 35.18
C GLY A 293 -17.52 4.65 36.22
N GLU A 294 -17.99 5.61 37.00
CA GLU A 294 -17.27 6.37 38.04
C GLU A 294 -17.06 5.62 39.36
N ALA A 295 -17.79 4.51 39.58
CA ALA A 295 -17.77 3.77 40.84
C ALA A 295 -16.44 3.06 41.15
N ALA A 296 -15.59 2.88 40.14
CA ALA A 296 -14.32 2.15 40.20
C ALA A 296 -13.22 2.96 39.51
N ASN A 297 -11.94 2.60 39.75
CA ASN A 297 -10.85 3.22 39.00
C ASN A 297 -11.09 3.01 37.49
N LEU A 298 -10.74 3.99 36.68
CA LEU A 298 -10.75 3.87 35.24
C LEU A 298 -9.63 2.92 34.87
N ARG A 299 -9.94 1.75 34.30
CA ARG A 299 -8.96 0.77 33.82
C ARG A 299 -9.38 0.30 32.44
N VAL A 300 -8.66 0.77 31.42
CA VAL A 300 -8.96 0.44 30.01
C VAL A 300 -7.68 0.26 29.22
N LYS A 301 -7.71 -0.65 28.24
CA LYS A 301 -6.60 -0.86 27.31
C LYS A 301 -7.11 -1.28 25.95
N VAL A 302 -6.60 -0.62 24.91
CA VAL A 302 -6.69 -1.08 23.52
C VAL A 302 -5.50 -1.98 23.22
N SER A 303 -5.74 -3.15 22.64
CA SER A 303 -4.66 -4.02 22.16
C SER A 303 -5.09 -4.92 21.01
N THR A 304 -4.11 -5.54 20.35
CA THR A 304 -4.35 -6.53 19.30
C THR A 304 -3.89 -7.91 19.72
N SER A 305 -4.47 -8.95 19.14
CA SER A 305 -3.75 -10.21 18.98
C SER A 305 -2.49 -9.97 18.13
N PRO A 306 -1.49 -10.87 18.19
CA PRO A 306 -0.43 -10.88 17.18
C PRO A 306 -1.07 -10.87 15.79
N PRO A 307 -0.71 -9.91 14.92
CA PRO A 307 -1.26 -9.85 13.57
C PRO A 307 -0.76 -11.03 12.75
N THR A 308 -1.58 -11.43 11.78
CA THR A 308 -1.22 -12.38 10.71
C THR A 308 -1.15 -11.63 9.38
N ALA A 309 -0.82 -12.32 8.30
CA ALA A 309 -0.94 -11.78 6.95
C ALA A 309 -2.38 -11.38 6.60
N ASP A 310 -3.39 -12.05 7.18
CA ASP A 310 -4.80 -11.91 6.79
C ASP A 310 -5.62 -11.01 7.70
N GLY A 311 -5.13 -10.75 8.92
CA GLY A 311 -5.85 -9.94 9.90
C GLY A 311 -5.36 -10.10 11.32
N PHE A 312 -6.13 -9.54 12.25
CA PHE A 312 -5.87 -9.54 13.68
C PHE A 312 -7.17 -9.37 14.47
N VAL A 313 -7.15 -9.63 15.78
CA VAL A 313 -8.26 -9.30 16.68
C VAL A 313 -7.93 -7.99 17.39
N VAL A 314 -8.78 -6.97 17.27
CA VAL A 314 -8.70 -5.76 18.10
C VAL A 314 -9.51 -5.96 19.38
N ASN A 315 -9.01 -5.47 20.52
CA ASN A 315 -9.63 -5.56 21.84
C ASN A 315 -9.65 -4.19 22.52
N VAL A 316 -10.73 -3.87 23.24
CA VAL A 316 -10.84 -2.71 24.14
C VAL A 316 -11.25 -3.21 25.52
N ASP A 317 -10.28 -3.66 26.30
CA ASP A 317 -10.53 -4.37 27.55
C ASP A 317 -10.62 -3.43 28.74
N ALA A 318 -11.50 -3.78 29.69
CA ALA A 318 -11.53 -3.25 31.04
C ALA A 318 -11.41 -4.41 32.05
N TRP A 319 -10.84 -4.16 33.22
CA TRP A 319 -10.59 -5.18 34.23
C TRP A 319 -10.86 -4.69 35.66
N GLY A 320 -10.83 -5.63 36.61
CA GLY A 320 -11.19 -5.36 38.00
C GLY A 320 -12.71 -5.13 38.12
N ASP A 321 -13.07 -4.04 38.78
CA ASP A 321 -14.45 -3.59 39.01
C ASP A 321 -14.89 -2.47 38.05
N THR A 322 -14.09 -2.16 37.04
CA THR A 322 -14.37 -1.12 36.04
C THR A 322 -15.53 -1.53 35.12
N ALA A 323 -16.62 -0.75 35.12
CA ALA A 323 -17.76 -0.94 34.25
C ALA A 323 -17.57 -0.23 32.90
N LEU A 324 -17.28 -1.00 31.83
CA LEU A 324 -17.13 -0.50 30.46
C LEU A 324 -18.44 -0.60 29.67
N TYR A 325 -19.09 0.54 29.43
CA TYR A 325 -20.32 0.61 28.65
C TYR A 325 -20.03 0.69 27.14
N SER A 326 -19.05 1.52 26.75
CA SER A 326 -18.51 1.52 25.39
C SER A 326 -17.02 1.80 25.37
N GLY A 327 -16.36 1.31 24.33
CA GLY A 327 -14.95 1.59 24.07
C GLY A 327 -14.68 1.57 22.58
N GLY A 328 -13.69 2.34 22.14
CA GLY A 328 -13.30 2.39 20.74
C GLY A 328 -11.80 2.37 20.54
N ALA A 329 -11.42 1.74 19.45
CA ALA A 329 -10.05 1.66 18.98
C ALA A 329 -9.92 2.37 17.64
N THR A 330 -8.77 3.00 17.43
CA THR A 330 -8.22 3.28 16.10
C THR A 330 -6.99 2.40 15.88
N TRP A 331 -6.64 2.14 14.63
CA TRP A 331 -5.36 1.50 14.31
C TRP A 331 -4.81 1.94 12.96
N VAL A 332 -3.48 1.85 12.83
CA VAL A 332 -2.75 2.05 11.58
C VAL A 332 -1.88 0.83 11.30
N GLU A 333 -1.94 0.35 10.07
CA GLU A 333 -1.16 -0.79 9.58
C GLU A 333 0.10 -0.30 8.85
N PHE A 334 1.25 -0.90 9.17
CA PHE A 334 2.51 -0.71 8.47
C PHE A 334 3.05 -2.06 7.99
N GLU A 335 3.36 -2.18 6.70
CA GLU A 335 4.00 -3.40 6.19
C GLU A 335 5.29 -3.67 6.97
N ASP A 336 5.55 -4.93 7.35
CA ASP A 336 6.75 -5.26 8.13
C ASP A 336 8.05 -4.85 7.41
N SER A 337 8.04 -5.00 6.08
CA SER A 337 9.14 -4.59 5.20
C SER A 337 9.28 -3.06 5.06
N ASP A 338 8.29 -2.27 5.45
CA ASP A 338 8.35 -0.80 5.40
C ASP A 338 9.13 -0.28 6.59
N THR A 339 10.42 -0.08 6.36
CA THR A 339 11.39 0.39 7.35
C THR A 339 11.28 1.88 7.64
N ASP A 340 10.52 2.63 6.83
CA ASP A 340 10.28 4.04 7.08
C ASP A 340 9.44 4.22 8.34
N TYR A 341 8.46 3.33 8.57
CA TYR A 341 7.61 3.39 9.74
C TYR A 341 8.13 2.50 10.87
N ARG A 342 8.25 3.09 12.05
CA ARG A 342 8.53 2.38 13.30
C ARG A 342 7.43 2.67 14.29
N THR A 343 7.06 1.68 15.08
CA THR A 343 6.03 1.82 16.10
C THR A 343 6.26 0.81 17.21
N ASP A 344 5.98 1.22 18.43
CA ASP A 344 5.94 0.37 19.62
C ASP A 344 5.02 1.00 20.68
N ILE A 345 4.87 0.33 21.82
CA ILE A 345 4.08 0.77 22.96
C ILE A 345 5.01 1.05 24.15
N TYR A 346 5.07 2.31 24.57
CA TYR A 346 5.63 2.70 25.85
C TYR A 346 4.63 2.39 26.98
N SER A 347 5.12 1.84 28.09
CA SER A 347 4.33 1.55 29.30
C SER A 347 5.01 2.18 30.51
N VAL A 348 4.24 2.90 31.33
CA VAL A 348 4.76 3.49 32.57
C VAL A 348 5.19 2.37 33.52
N SER A 349 6.44 2.41 33.98
CA SER A 349 7.04 1.41 34.86
C SER A 349 7.07 1.83 36.34
N GLU A 350 7.08 3.13 36.63
CA GLU A 350 7.11 3.70 37.99
C GLU A 350 6.05 4.80 38.13
N GLN A 351 5.27 4.78 39.22
CA GLN A 351 4.17 5.72 39.44
C GLN A 351 4.71 7.11 39.81
N SER A 352 4.77 8.01 38.82
CA SER A 352 5.15 9.41 39.00
C SER A 352 4.14 10.34 38.29
N SER A 353 4.12 11.62 38.67
CA SER A 353 3.36 12.64 37.95
C SER A 353 3.97 12.95 36.57
N THR A 354 5.28 12.73 36.43
CA THR A 354 6.02 12.87 35.16
C THR A 354 6.70 11.55 34.84
N ASN A 355 6.38 10.96 33.68
CA ASN A 355 6.88 9.64 33.29
C ASN A 355 7.50 9.73 31.89
N THR A 356 8.82 9.61 31.82
CA THR A 356 9.59 9.79 30.58
C THR A 356 10.53 8.62 30.32
N GLU A 357 10.67 8.25 29.05
CA GLU A 357 11.67 7.29 28.58
C GLU A 357 12.27 7.78 27.25
N HIS A 358 13.58 7.60 27.07
CA HIS A 358 14.24 7.86 25.80
C HIS A 358 14.08 6.64 24.87
N ILE A 359 13.44 6.83 23.73
CA ILE A 359 13.28 5.82 22.69
C ILE A 359 14.35 6.04 21.62
N ALA A 360 15.30 5.10 21.54
CA ALA A 360 16.35 5.13 20.53
C ALA A 360 15.88 4.55 19.19
N PHE A 361 16.29 5.17 18.09
CA PHE A 361 16.14 4.62 16.75
C PHE A 361 17.39 3.82 16.39
N ASP A 362 17.23 2.50 16.24
CA ASP A 362 18.30 1.61 15.76
C ASP A 362 17.87 0.86 14.48
N PRO A 363 18.48 1.15 13.31
CA PRO A 363 19.48 2.21 13.09
C PRO A 363 18.85 3.62 13.18
N PRO A 364 19.63 4.70 13.31
CA PRO A 364 19.09 6.06 13.22
C PRO A 364 18.36 6.33 11.90
N TYR A 365 17.45 7.30 11.89
CA TYR A 365 16.92 7.86 10.64
C TYR A 365 17.99 8.70 9.92
N GLU A 366 17.80 8.95 8.63
CA GLU A 366 18.68 9.83 7.84
C GLU A 366 18.41 11.32 8.12
N GLU A 367 17.25 11.64 8.69
CA GLU A 367 16.78 12.97 9.07
C GLU A 367 15.95 12.88 10.35
N ASP A 368 15.65 14.02 10.98
CA ASP A 368 14.74 14.04 12.12
C ASP A 368 13.33 13.60 11.67
N PRO A 369 12.76 12.54 12.24
CA PRO A 369 11.45 12.03 11.82
C PRO A 369 10.30 12.88 12.39
N GLU A 370 9.10 12.67 11.88
CA GLU A 370 7.86 13.04 12.57
C GLU A 370 7.48 11.91 13.54
N VAL A 371 7.00 12.27 14.74
CA VAL A 371 6.61 11.32 15.80
C VAL A 371 5.19 11.61 16.27
N VAL A 372 4.33 10.59 16.20
CA VAL A 372 2.94 10.63 16.67
C VAL A 372 2.84 9.80 17.95
N VAL A 373 2.24 10.34 19.01
CA VAL A 373 2.06 9.64 20.29
C VAL A 373 0.61 9.77 20.75
N TRP A 374 -0.06 8.66 21.02
CA TRP A 374 -1.42 8.66 21.57
C TRP A 374 -1.60 7.59 22.64
N LEU A 375 -2.60 7.77 23.49
CA LEU A 375 -2.93 6.84 24.56
C LEU A 375 -3.55 5.55 23.99
N CYS A 376 -3.08 4.41 24.48
CA CYS A 376 -3.66 3.09 24.18
C CYS A 376 -3.99 2.28 25.45
N GLY A 377 -3.64 2.76 26.64
CA GLY A 377 -4.08 2.19 27.89
C GLY A 377 -3.99 3.19 29.03
N LEU A 378 -4.90 3.09 29.99
CA LEU A 378 -5.02 4.04 31.09
C LEU A 378 -5.59 3.35 32.34
N GLU A 379 -4.90 3.54 33.46
CA GLU A 379 -5.34 3.19 34.81
C GLU A 379 -5.27 4.44 35.71
N MET A 380 -6.43 5.03 36.03
CA MET A 380 -6.55 6.25 36.83
C MET A 380 -7.43 6.02 38.05
N SER A 381 -7.05 6.59 39.20
CA SER A 381 -7.87 6.53 40.42
C SER A 381 -9.23 7.19 40.22
N LYS A 382 -10.29 6.58 40.77
CA LYS A 382 -11.63 7.17 40.81
C LYS A 382 -11.75 8.37 41.76
N ASP A 383 -10.83 8.51 42.71
CA ASP A 383 -10.95 9.50 43.78
C ASP A 383 -10.49 10.89 43.35
N ARG A 384 -10.02 11.04 42.11
CA ARG A 384 -9.46 12.27 41.53
C ARG A 384 -9.87 12.39 40.07
N ASN A 385 -9.89 13.62 39.55
CA ASN A 385 -10.13 13.90 38.14
C ASN A 385 -9.16 13.11 37.25
N THR A 386 -9.63 12.69 36.09
CA THR A 386 -8.79 12.04 35.07
C THR A 386 -8.07 13.13 34.28
N ARG A 387 -6.79 13.37 34.62
CA ARG A 387 -5.93 14.30 33.89
C ARG A 387 -4.63 13.65 33.46
N VAL A 388 -4.48 13.44 32.16
CA VAL A 388 -3.33 12.73 31.58
C VAL A 388 -3.00 13.27 30.19
N LYS A 389 -1.72 13.34 29.83
CA LYS A 389 -1.23 13.74 28.51
C LYS A 389 -0.07 12.84 28.08
N ALA A 390 -0.13 12.33 26.86
CA ALA A 390 0.96 11.62 26.19
C ALA A 390 1.50 12.45 25.03
N TYR A 391 2.83 12.55 24.91
CA TYR A 391 3.49 13.34 23.87
C TYR A 391 4.93 12.87 23.65
N ALA A 392 5.53 13.33 22.56
CA ALA A 392 6.96 13.22 22.31
C ALA A 392 7.61 14.60 22.33
N ASP A 393 8.84 14.69 22.84
CA ASP A 393 9.74 15.82 22.63
C ASP A 393 11.17 15.33 22.35
N ASN A 394 12.12 16.25 22.20
CA ASN A 394 13.52 15.96 21.88
C ASN A 394 13.71 15.00 20.69
N VAL A 395 12.84 15.13 19.69
CA VAL A 395 12.88 14.28 18.48
C VAL A 395 14.12 14.62 17.66
N THR A 396 14.94 13.62 17.44
CA THR A 396 16.13 13.66 16.59
C THR A 396 16.17 12.40 15.73
N LYS A 397 17.01 12.39 14.71
CA LYS A 397 17.26 11.18 13.91
C LYS A 397 17.70 9.95 14.72
N ASP A 398 18.28 10.15 15.91
CA ASP A 398 18.80 9.08 16.77
C ASP A 398 17.77 8.56 17.78
N GLY A 399 16.70 9.32 18.06
CA GLY A 399 15.69 8.96 19.04
C GLY A 399 14.80 10.13 19.44
N PHE A 400 13.91 9.89 20.40
CA PHE A 400 13.03 10.91 21.01
C PHE A 400 12.71 10.56 22.45
N ASP A 401 12.25 11.53 23.24
CA ASP A 401 11.75 11.28 24.59
C ASP A 401 10.23 11.17 24.54
N ILE A 402 9.68 10.06 25.02
CA ILE A 402 8.24 9.85 25.16
C ILE A 402 7.80 10.19 26.58
N HIS A 403 6.64 10.82 26.72
CA HIS A 403 6.08 11.23 28.00
C HIS A 403 4.65 10.72 28.18
N ILE A 404 4.30 10.34 29.41
CA ILE A 404 2.91 10.20 29.88
C ILE A 404 2.80 10.90 31.23
N ASP A 405 2.28 12.12 31.23
CA ASP A 405 2.27 12.98 32.39
C ASP A 405 0.86 13.20 32.92
N THR A 406 0.77 13.39 34.23
CA THR A 406 -0.45 13.82 34.93
C THR A 406 -0.17 15.13 35.67
N TRP A 407 -1.24 15.86 36.00
CA TRP A 407 -1.12 17.13 36.72
C TRP A 407 -2.17 17.31 37.80
N ALA A 408 -1.96 18.35 38.61
CA ALA A 408 -2.71 18.65 39.81
C ALA A 408 -2.67 17.47 40.81
N ASP A 409 -3.83 16.96 41.21
CA ASP A 409 -4.01 15.92 42.22
C ASP A 409 -4.38 14.55 41.62
N SER A 410 -4.27 14.40 40.29
CA SER A 410 -4.61 13.17 39.58
C SER A 410 -3.66 12.05 39.97
N ILE A 411 -4.18 10.83 40.09
CA ILE A 411 -3.40 9.65 40.49
C ILE A 411 -3.40 8.66 39.33
N LEU A 412 -2.22 8.54 38.70
CA LEU A 412 -1.94 7.56 37.65
C LEU A 412 -1.40 6.28 38.27
N GLU A 413 -2.11 5.17 38.06
CA GLU A 413 -1.66 3.85 38.49
C GLU A 413 -0.78 3.19 37.43
N ASN A 414 -1.15 3.36 36.16
CA ASN A 414 -0.48 2.81 34.98
C ASN A 414 -0.99 3.52 33.71
N ALA A 415 -0.19 3.59 32.66
CA ALA A 415 -0.63 4.02 31.34
C ALA A 415 0.24 3.45 30.24
N LYS A 416 -0.32 3.44 29.03
CA LYS A 416 0.36 3.03 27.81
C LYS A 416 0.12 4.04 26.71
N ALA A 417 1.17 4.34 25.96
CA ALA A 417 1.10 5.15 24.75
C ALA A 417 1.73 4.40 23.59
N THR A 418 1.03 4.39 22.46
CA THR A 418 1.60 3.92 21.19
C THR A 418 2.27 5.10 20.52
N TRP A 419 3.46 4.88 19.98
CA TRP A 419 4.15 5.86 19.15
C TRP A 419 4.32 5.38 17.71
N ILE A 420 4.36 6.31 16.76
CA ILE A 420 4.66 6.07 15.35
C ILE A 420 5.72 7.07 14.93
N ALA A 421 6.82 6.62 14.36
CA ALA A 421 7.86 7.47 13.77
C ALA A 421 8.01 7.21 12.28
N TYR A 422 8.24 8.26 11.49
CA TYR A 422 8.50 8.16 10.05
C TYR A 422 9.34 9.35 9.52
N PRO A 423 10.09 9.20 8.40
CA PRO A 423 10.89 10.28 7.85
C PRO A 423 10.03 11.50 7.53
N LYS A 424 10.49 12.69 7.94
CA LYS A 424 9.75 13.94 7.75
C LYS A 424 9.52 14.28 6.27
N SER A 425 10.40 13.86 5.39
CA SER A 425 10.31 14.03 3.94
C SER A 425 9.43 12.99 3.25
N LYS A 426 8.84 12.04 3.99
CA LYS A 426 8.02 10.97 3.41
C LYS A 426 6.78 11.55 2.73
N GLU A 427 6.71 11.41 1.41
CA GLU A 427 5.54 11.82 0.63
C GLU A 427 4.32 10.92 0.92
N GLY A 428 3.11 11.49 0.74
CA GLY A 428 1.84 10.76 0.91
C GLY A 428 1.43 10.52 2.37
N VAL A 429 2.12 11.16 3.32
CA VAL A 429 1.78 11.14 4.75
C VAL A 429 1.96 12.51 5.38
N THR A 430 1.10 12.87 6.31
CA THR A 430 1.27 14.02 7.22
C THR A 430 0.67 13.69 8.57
N SER A 431 1.16 14.30 9.64
CA SER A 431 0.70 14.03 11.00
C SER A 431 0.77 15.29 11.85
N GLY A 432 0.18 15.24 13.05
CA GLY A 432 0.26 16.35 13.98
C GLY A 432 -0.53 16.11 15.26
N VAL A 433 -0.57 17.16 16.07
CA VAL A 433 -1.25 17.20 17.36
C VAL A 433 -2.11 18.46 17.46
N ASP A 434 -3.24 18.38 18.16
CA ASP A 434 -4.02 19.56 18.55
C ASP A 434 -4.73 19.33 19.88
N ASP A 435 -5.04 20.41 20.58
CA ASP A 435 -5.53 20.41 21.95
C ASP A 435 -6.48 21.58 22.20
N THR A 436 -7.49 21.36 23.04
CA THR A 436 -8.34 22.42 23.61
C THR A 436 -7.56 23.59 24.23
N GLU A 437 -6.39 23.34 24.83
CA GLU A 437 -5.54 24.39 25.42
C GLU A 437 -5.09 25.45 24.39
N ASN A 438 -5.06 25.10 23.10
CA ASN A 438 -4.61 26.00 22.04
C ASN A 438 -5.65 27.06 21.65
N TYR A 439 -6.91 26.92 22.07
CA TYR A 439 -7.98 27.81 21.58
C TYR A 439 -9.09 28.12 22.58
N ARG A 440 -9.15 27.45 23.75
CA ARG A 440 -10.13 27.77 24.79
C ARG A 440 -9.56 27.65 26.19
N SER A 441 -10.14 28.39 27.13
CA SER A 441 -9.92 28.20 28.56
C SER A 441 -10.43 26.83 29.01
N TRP A 442 -9.80 26.25 30.03
CA TRP A 442 -10.21 24.98 30.62
C TRP A 442 -11.55 25.05 31.36
N SER A 443 -11.95 26.24 31.83
CA SER A 443 -13.23 26.48 32.54
C SER A 443 -14.08 27.54 31.82
N PRO A 444 -15.42 27.37 31.76
CA PRO A 444 -16.18 26.20 32.22
C PRO A 444 -15.94 24.95 31.35
N ALA A 445 -16.31 23.77 31.86
CA ALA A 445 -16.29 22.52 31.10
C ALA A 445 -17.19 22.61 29.85
N GLN A 446 -16.80 21.92 28.77
CA GLN A 446 -17.50 21.95 27.48
C GLN A 446 -17.65 20.53 26.92
N ALA A 447 -18.88 20.18 26.54
CA ALA A 447 -19.19 18.88 25.97
C ALA A 447 -18.68 18.72 24.53
N GLU A 448 -18.71 19.80 23.74
CA GLU A 448 -18.26 19.79 22.34
C GLU A 448 -16.87 20.41 22.23
N ASN A 449 -15.90 19.64 21.71
CA ASN A 449 -14.53 20.11 21.52
C ASN A 449 -14.05 19.70 20.13
N GLY A 450 -13.34 20.60 19.45
CA GLY A 450 -12.83 20.33 18.11
C GLY A 450 -12.43 21.59 17.38
N ARG A 451 -11.55 21.42 16.39
CA ARG A 451 -11.08 22.49 15.51
C ARG A 451 -10.73 21.95 14.13
N LYS A 452 -10.78 22.83 13.12
CA LYS A 452 -10.19 22.54 11.81
C LYS A 452 -8.67 22.47 11.93
N VAL A 453 -8.10 21.41 11.37
CA VAL A 453 -6.66 21.23 11.13
C VAL A 453 -6.42 21.36 9.63
N SER A 454 -5.36 22.08 9.26
CA SER A 454 -4.84 22.12 7.90
C SER A 454 -3.65 21.19 7.79
N PHE A 455 -3.54 20.45 6.69
CA PHE A 455 -2.36 19.65 6.42
C PHE A 455 -1.15 20.52 6.09
N SER A 456 0.06 20.01 6.34
CA SER A 456 1.31 20.69 5.99
C SER A 456 1.53 20.76 4.47
N ALA A 457 0.96 19.80 3.74
CA ALA A 457 0.89 19.75 2.28
C ALA A 457 -0.49 19.22 1.86
N ASP A 458 -1.01 19.72 0.75
CA ASP A 458 -2.27 19.24 0.18
C ASP A 458 -2.08 17.85 -0.44
N PHE A 459 -3.10 17.01 -0.33
CA PHE A 459 -3.19 15.74 -1.03
C PHE A 459 -3.92 15.91 -2.37
N ASP A 460 -3.63 15.05 -3.35
CA ASP A 460 -4.35 15.05 -4.63
C ASP A 460 -5.83 14.61 -4.51
N ARG A 461 -6.20 14.03 -3.36
CA ARG A 461 -7.53 13.54 -2.99
C ARG A 461 -7.68 13.50 -1.47
N PRO A 462 -8.90 13.47 -0.90
CA PRO A 462 -9.09 13.41 0.54
C PRO A 462 -8.37 12.18 1.13
N PRO A 463 -7.42 12.37 2.07
CA PRO A 463 -6.67 11.26 2.66
C PRO A 463 -7.54 10.48 3.65
N LYS A 464 -7.08 9.31 4.06
CA LYS A 464 -7.58 8.64 5.27
C LYS A 464 -6.91 9.26 6.48
N VAL A 465 -7.70 9.69 7.47
CA VAL A 465 -7.22 10.27 8.73
C VAL A 465 -7.48 9.30 9.88
N TYR A 466 -6.42 8.99 10.62
CA TYR A 466 -6.44 8.18 11.83
C TYR A 466 -6.15 9.10 13.02
N LEU A 467 -6.88 8.93 14.12
CA LEU A 467 -6.68 9.74 15.32
C LEU A 467 -7.02 8.97 16.59
N ALA A 468 -6.33 9.33 17.67
CA ALA A 468 -6.61 8.89 19.02
C ALA A 468 -6.33 10.01 20.01
N VAL A 469 -6.88 9.86 21.22
CA VAL A 469 -6.68 10.86 22.28
C VAL A 469 -5.24 10.82 22.76
N ASN A 470 -4.63 11.99 22.91
CA ASN A 470 -3.34 12.15 23.57
C ASN A 470 -3.44 12.98 24.85
N ARG A 471 -4.60 13.61 25.13
CA ARG A 471 -4.87 14.30 26.39
C ARG A 471 -6.32 14.14 26.81
N LEU A 472 -6.53 13.94 28.10
CA LEU A 472 -7.85 13.89 28.75
C LEU A 472 -7.80 14.75 30.02
N ASP A 473 -8.83 15.57 30.25
CA ASP A 473 -9.05 16.33 31.49
C ASP A 473 -10.55 16.33 31.82
N PHE A 474 -10.95 15.36 32.65
CA PHE A 474 -12.34 15.09 33.01
C PHE A 474 -12.54 15.12 34.53
N ASP A 475 -13.70 15.62 34.95
CA ASP A 475 -14.16 15.46 36.33
C ASP A 475 -14.37 13.97 36.68
N ASN A 476 -14.35 13.65 37.98
CA ASN A 476 -14.51 12.27 38.47
C ASN A 476 -15.86 12.00 39.17
N ALA A 477 -16.73 13.00 39.32
CA ALA A 477 -18.01 12.82 40.01
C ALA A 477 -19.05 12.06 39.17
N THR A 478 -18.82 11.95 37.86
CA THR A 478 -19.69 11.26 36.89
C THR A 478 -18.85 10.39 35.95
N ASN A 479 -19.49 9.55 35.13
CA ASN A 479 -18.77 8.66 34.22
C ASN A 479 -17.85 9.47 33.29
N VAL A 480 -16.71 8.87 32.94
CA VAL A 480 -15.84 9.40 31.89
C VAL A 480 -16.40 8.95 30.54
N ARG A 481 -16.83 9.92 29.73
CA ARG A 481 -17.47 9.71 28.43
C ARG A 481 -16.85 10.59 27.37
N PHE A 482 -16.29 9.99 26.32
CA PHE A 482 -15.84 10.75 25.15
C PHE A 482 -15.83 9.92 23.88
N LYS A 483 -15.92 10.61 22.74
CA LYS A 483 -15.67 10.05 21.42
C LYS A 483 -14.84 11.02 20.58
N ALA A 484 -13.70 10.54 20.10
CA ALA A 484 -12.77 11.22 19.23
C ALA A 484 -13.04 10.85 17.77
N THR A 485 -13.24 11.83 16.89
CA THR A 485 -13.50 11.61 15.45
C THR A 485 -12.83 12.64 14.55
N ALA A 486 -12.48 12.23 13.33
CA ALA A 486 -12.15 13.12 12.22
C ALA A 486 -13.38 13.23 11.33
N THR A 487 -13.80 14.46 11.07
CA THR A 487 -14.92 14.76 10.19
C THR A 487 -14.48 15.79 9.16
N LYS A 488 -15.28 15.98 8.10
CA LYS A 488 -15.03 16.98 7.04
C LYS A 488 -13.63 16.87 6.42
N VAL A 489 -13.13 15.65 6.27
CA VAL A 489 -11.85 15.37 5.62
C VAL A 489 -11.93 15.78 4.15
N ASN A 490 -10.98 16.58 3.70
CA ASN A 490 -10.77 17.01 2.33
C ASN A 490 -9.26 17.02 2.05
N GLU A 491 -8.87 17.40 0.83
CA GLU A 491 -7.50 17.43 0.32
C GLU A 491 -6.54 18.28 1.17
N ASN A 492 -7.05 19.30 1.86
CA ASN A 492 -6.26 20.32 2.55
C ASN A 492 -6.38 20.23 4.08
N GLY A 493 -7.22 19.36 4.62
CA GLY A 493 -7.39 19.22 6.06
C GLY A 493 -8.66 18.49 6.49
N PHE A 494 -8.93 18.55 7.80
CA PHE A 494 -10.08 17.92 8.43
C PHE A 494 -10.51 18.68 9.69
N GLN A 495 -11.60 18.26 10.32
CA GLN A 495 -12.02 18.72 11.64
C GLN A 495 -11.91 17.57 12.63
N TRP A 496 -11.06 17.71 13.64
CA TRP A 496 -11.08 16.78 14.77
C TRP A 496 -12.19 17.17 15.75
N ASN A 497 -12.73 16.19 16.47
CA ASN A 497 -13.73 16.39 17.51
C ASN A 497 -13.46 15.42 18.66
N VAL A 498 -13.52 15.88 19.91
CA VAL A 498 -13.56 15.02 21.11
C VAL A 498 -14.75 15.48 21.95
N ASN A 499 -15.88 14.80 21.76
CA ASN A 499 -17.13 15.20 22.39
C ASN A 499 -17.46 14.29 23.57
N SER A 500 -17.91 14.87 24.67
CA SER A 500 -18.53 14.18 25.80
C SER A 500 -20.06 14.36 25.77
N TRP A 501 -20.78 13.59 26.59
CA TRP A 501 -22.24 13.64 26.66
C TRP A 501 -22.75 13.42 28.09
N ALA A 502 -24.07 13.53 28.24
CA ALA A 502 -24.78 13.44 29.52
C ALA A 502 -24.23 14.45 30.55
N ASP A 503 -23.86 13.97 31.73
CA ASP A 503 -23.37 14.74 32.88
C ASP A 503 -21.83 14.75 33.00
N THR A 504 -21.12 14.27 31.98
CA THR A 504 -19.66 14.27 31.94
C THR A 504 -19.12 15.69 31.76
N LEU A 505 -18.32 16.16 32.72
CA LEU A 505 -17.64 17.45 32.65
C LEU A 505 -16.24 17.29 32.04
N CYS A 506 -16.08 17.75 30.80
CA CYS A 506 -14.79 17.79 30.08
C CYS A 506 -14.17 19.18 30.18
N TYR A 507 -13.06 19.30 30.91
CA TYR A 507 -12.29 20.54 31.02
C TYR A 507 -11.30 20.70 29.86
N GLY A 508 -10.87 19.59 29.26
CA GLY A 508 -9.93 19.60 28.14
C GLY A 508 -9.73 18.24 27.49
N ALA A 509 -9.35 18.26 26.22
CA ALA A 509 -9.03 17.08 25.44
C ALA A 509 -8.03 17.43 24.33
N GLY A 510 -7.25 16.44 23.90
CA GLY A 510 -6.32 16.56 22.79
C GLY A 510 -6.26 15.29 21.97
N VAL A 511 -5.85 15.44 20.71
CA VAL A 511 -5.66 14.34 19.77
C VAL A 511 -4.28 14.39 19.15
N SER A 512 -3.74 13.21 18.87
CA SER A 512 -2.69 13.03 17.85
C SER A 512 -3.31 12.34 16.65
N TRP A 513 -2.85 12.71 15.46
CA TRP A 513 -3.43 12.23 14.20
C TRP A 513 -2.36 11.98 13.14
N ILE A 514 -2.65 11.08 12.22
CA ILE A 514 -1.84 10.78 11.03
C ILE A 514 -2.76 10.57 9.83
N ALA A 515 -2.38 11.08 8.67
CA ALA A 515 -3.17 11.04 7.45
C ALA A 515 -2.35 10.49 6.27
N PHE A 516 -2.98 9.66 5.42
CA PHE A 516 -2.37 9.05 4.24
C PHE A 516 -3.27 9.23 3.01
N GLY A 517 -2.72 9.61 1.85
CA GLY A 517 -3.51 9.91 0.65
C GLY A 517 -2.79 9.74 -0.68
#